data_AF-A0A849N7J4-F1
#
_entry.id   AF-A0A849N7J4-F1
#
_cell.length_a   1.000
_cell.length_b   1.000
_cell.length_c   1.000
_cell.angle_alpha   90.00
_cell.angle_beta   90.00
_cell.angle_gamma   90.00
#
_symmetry.space_group_name_H-M   'P 1'
#
loop_
_entity.id
_entity.type
_entity.pdbx_description
1 polymer ?
#
loop_
_entity_poly.entity_id
_entity_poly.type
_entity_poly.pdbx_seq_one_letter_code
_entity_poly.pdbx_strand_id
1 'polypeptide(L)'
;MVEQYGAASAATLKGRLADIRAAESLCDVPLVTLLLLTNGIADGATLDLGSNLRLVVKANHKRPPTLADGSIDWPSVQRILIQRVEKIDA
;
A
#
# COMPACT_ATOMS: atom_id res chain seq x y z
N MET A 1 10.61 -13.13 -6.95
CA MET A 1 10.79 -11.73 -6.48
C MET A 1 12.06 -11.10 -7.04
N VAL A 2 13.24 -11.69 -6.80
CA VAL A 2 14.50 -11.23 -7.42
C VAL A 2 14.45 -11.28 -8.96
N GLU A 3 13.86 -12.33 -9.52
CA GLU A 3 13.73 -12.50 -10.98
C GLU A 3 12.70 -11.55 -11.63
N GLN A 4 11.76 -10.97 -10.86
CA GLN A 4 10.73 -10.05 -11.38
C GLN A 4 11.09 -8.57 -11.20
N TYR A 5 11.80 -8.23 -10.12
CA TYR A 5 12.04 -6.84 -9.73
C TYR A 5 13.54 -6.48 -9.66
N GLY A 6 14.45 -7.46 -9.77
CA GLY A 6 15.89 -7.28 -9.51
C GLY A 6 16.22 -7.45 -8.03
N ALA A 7 17.48 -7.77 -7.73
CA ALA A 7 17.92 -8.10 -6.36
C ALA A 7 17.72 -6.93 -5.37
N ALA A 8 18.07 -5.71 -5.79
CA ALA A 8 17.93 -4.51 -4.96
C ALA A 8 16.46 -4.17 -4.64
N SER A 9 15.59 -4.22 -5.65
CA SER A 9 14.18 -3.92 -5.48
C SER A 9 13.43 -5.02 -4.75
N ALA A 10 13.84 -6.29 -4.89
CA ALA A 10 13.28 -7.40 -4.13
C ALA A 10 13.65 -7.33 -2.63
N ALA A 11 14.89 -6.93 -2.30
CA ALA A 11 15.30 -6.71 -0.92
C ALA A 11 14.53 -5.53 -0.30
N THR A 12 14.38 -4.43 -1.05
CA THR A 12 13.59 -3.25 -0.63
C THR A 12 12.12 -3.63 -0.41
N LEU A 13 11.51 -4.32 -1.36
CA LEU A 13 10.12 -4.80 -1.26
C LEU A 13 9.93 -5.71 -0.03
N LYS A 14 10.85 -6.64 0.21
CA LYS A 14 10.78 -7.54 1.36
C LYS A 14 10.90 -6.77 2.69
N GLY A 15 11.80 -5.80 2.77
CA GLY A 15 11.94 -4.92 3.93
C GLY A 15 10.66 -4.13 4.19
N ARG A 16 10.11 -3.51 3.15
CA ARG A 16 8.87 -2.73 3.26
C ARG A 16 7.65 -3.56 3.60
N LEU A 17 7.55 -4.78 3.08
CA LEU A 17 6.48 -5.70 3.47
C LEU A 17 6.62 -6.12 4.95
N ALA A 18 7.84 -6.22 5.47
CA ALA A 18 8.06 -6.46 6.89
C ALA A 18 7.68 -5.24 7.74
N ASP A 19 8.04 -4.02 7.31
CA ASP A 19 7.62 -2.77 7.96
C ASP A 19 6.08 -2.68 8.02
N ILE A 20 5.40 -2.90 6.90
CA ILE A 20 3.93 -2.89 6.80
C ILE A 20 3.30 -3.94 7.72
N ARG A 21 3.93 -5.11 7.87
CA ARG A 21 3.42 -6.18 8.74
C ARG A 21 3.66 -5.89 10.22
N ALA A 22 4.70 -5.15 10.54
CA ALA A 22 5.03 -4.75 11.91
C ALA A 22 4.19 -3.55 12.38
N ALA A 23 3.76 -2.69 11.47
CA ALA A 23 2.93 -1.54 11.75
C ALA A 23 1.52 -1.93 12.20
N GLU A 24 1.03 -1.31 13.28
CA GLU A 24 -0.34 -1.53 13.78
C GLU A 24 -1.39 -0.78 12.96
N SER A 25 -0.98 0.23 12.21
CA SER A 25 -1.84 1.06 11.34
C SER A 25 -1.02 1.62 10.19
N LEU A 26 -1.69 1.94 9.08
CA LEU A 26 -0.99 2.40 7.87
C LEU A 26 -0.18 3.69 8.07
N CYS A 27 -0.63 4.56 8.99
CA CYS A 27 0.10 5.77 9.40
C CYS A 27 1.42 5.48 10.13
N ASP A 28 1.58 4.29 10.71
CA ASP A 28 2.78 3.89 11.45
C ASP A 28 3.87 3.34 10.52
N VAL A 29 3.54 3.06 9.25
CA VAL A 29 4.50 2.53 8.29
C VAL A 29 5.52 3.62 7.90
N PRO A 30 6.80 3.48 8.26
CA PRO A 30 7.80 4.48 7.93
C PRO A 30 8.02 4.56 6.41
N LEU A 31 8.05 5.79 5.88
CA LEU A 31 8.38 6.13 4.48
C LEU A 31 7.39 5.62 3.42
N VAL A 32 6.14 5.36 3.79
CA VAL A 32 5.08 5.05 2.82
C VAL A 32 4.29 6.32 2.48
N THR A 33 4.30 6.70 1.21
CA THR A 33 3.39 7.73 0.70
C THR A 33 2.11 7.06 0.26
N LEU A 34 1.01 7.37 0.95
CA LEU A 34 -0.32 6.96 0.54
C LEU A 34 -0.83 7.87 -0.57
N LEU A 35 -1.08 7.31 -1.74
CA LEU A 35 -1.75 7.99 -2.83
C LEU A 35 -3.12 7.36 -3.05
N LEU A 36 -4.17 8.15 -2.80
CA LEU A 36 -5.55 7.75 -3.02
C LEU A 36 -5.80 7.61 -4.53
N LEU A 37 -6.39 6.49 -4.95
CA LEU A 37 -6.77 6.31 -6.36
C LEU A 37 -8.07 7.07 -6.62
N THR A 38 -8.00 8.18 -7.35
CA THR A 38 -9.20 8.96 -7.74
C THR A 38 -9.93 8.36 -8.95
N ASN A 39 -9.32 7.40 -9.67
CA ASN A 39 -9.83 6.87 -10.94
C ASN A 39 -10.40 5.45 -10.84
N GLY A 40 -11.54 5.30 -10.17
CA GLY A 40 -12.47 4.20 -10.45
C GLY A 40 -12.21 2.85 -9.79
N ILE A 41 -11.11 2.68 -9.05
CA ILE A 41 -11.04 1.64 -8.01
C ILE A 41 -11.60 2.28 -6.74
N ALA A 42 -12.93 2.26 -6.61
CA ALA A 42 -13.56 2.52 -5.32
C ALA A 42 -12.81 1.68 -4.28
N ASP A 43 -12.30 2.31 -3.23
CA ASP A 43 -11.65 1.66 -2.08
C ASP A 43 -10.17 1.23 -2.23
N GLY A 44 -9.48 1.69 -3.28
CA GLY A 44 -8.04 1.44 -3.48
C GLY A 44 -7.14 2.59 -3.02
N ALA A 45 -5.99 2.27 -2.43
CA ALA A 45 -4.88 3.20 -2.26
C ALA A 45 -3.60 2.59 -2.79
N THR A 46 -2.62 3.46 -3.03
CA THR A 46 -1.30 3.04 -3.45
C THR A 46 -0.25 3.45 -2.44
N LEU A 47 0.69 2.55 -2.17
CA LEU A 47 1.83 2.76 -1.29
C LEU A 47 3.07 2.85 -2.18
N ASP A 48 3.72 4.00 -2.18
CA ASP A 48 5.04 4.13 -2.79
C ASP A 48 6.08 3.41 -1.90
N LEU A 49 6.86 2.52 -2.51
CA LEU A 49 7.91 1.77 -1.81
C LEU A 49 9.32 2.31 -2.11
N GLY A 50 9.43 3.35 -2.92
CA GLY A 50 10.68 3.75 -3.56
C GLY A 50 11.15 2.76 -4.64
N SER A 51 12.31 3.04 -5.24
CA SER A 51 12.93 2.18 -6.27
C SER A 51 12.01 1.88 -7.46
N ASN A 52 11.20 2.86 -7.87
CA ASN A 52 10.21 2.74 -8.95
C ASN A 52 9.20 1.61 -8.72
N LEU A 53 8.84 1.32 -7.47
CA LEU A 53 7.82 0.32 -7.13
C LEU A 53 6.69 0.94 -6.32
N ARG A 54 5.47 0.51 -6.66
CA ARG A 54 4.23 0.88 -5.99
C ARG A 54 3.43 -0.35 -5.64
N LEU A 55 2.86 -0.39 -4.45
CA LEU A 55 1.84 -1.39 -4.10
C LEU A 55 0.47 -0.79 -4.32
N VAL A 56 -0.38 -1.51 -5.03
CA VAL A 56 -1.82 -1.23 -5.03
C VAL A 56 -2.44 -2.08 -3.92
N VAL A 57 -3.08 -1.41 -2.97
CA VAL A 57 -3.68 -2.02 -1.80
C VAL A 57 -5.15 -1.61 -1.69
N LYS A 58 -5.95 -2.46 -1.04
CA LYS A 58 -7.31 -2.12 -0.65
C LYS A 58 -7.52 -2.39 0.83
N ALA A 59 -8.46 -1.70 1.46
CA ALA A 59 -8.85 -2.03 2.83
C ALA A 59 -9.45 -3.44 2.88
N ASN A 60 -8.96 -4.28 3.79
CA ASN A 60 -9.40 -5.66 3.98
C ASN A 60 -10.18 -5.82 5.28
N HIS A 61 -11.26 -5.05 5.39
CA HIS A 61 -12.17 -5.07 6.52
C HIS A 61 -13.56 -5.50 6.06
N LYS A 62 -14.28 -6.26 6.89
CA LYS A 62 -15.69 -6.59 6.62
C LYS A 62 -16.58 -5.33 6.60
N ARG A 63 -16.20 -4.32 7.38
CA ARG A 63 -16.72 -2.95 7.35
C ARG A 63 -15.52 -2.01 7.37
N PRO A 64 -15.08 -1.47 6.22
CA PRO A 64 -13.96 -0.53 6.21
C PRO A 64 -14.33 0.73 7.00
N PRO A 65 -13.39 1.31 7.75
CA PRO A 65 -13.62 2.61 8.37
C PRO A 65 -13.79 3.65 7.25
N THR A 66 -14.84 4.44 7.30
CA THR A 66 -15.16 5.47 6.30
C THR A 66 -15.34 6.82 6.97
N LEU A 67 -14.94 7.87 6.25
CA LEU A 67 -15.18 9.27 6.59
C LEU A 67 -16.67 9.62 6.38
N ALA A 68 -17.07 10.81 6.83
CA ALA A 68 -18.44 11.31 6.67
C ALA A 68 -18.90 11.41 5.20
N ASP A 69 -17.95 11.56 4.28
CA ASP A 69 -18.16 11.59 2.83
C ASP A 69 -18.32 10.18 2.20
N GLY A 70 -18.15 9.11 2.99
CA GLY A 70 -18.21 7.72 2.52
C GLY A 70 -16.90 7.17 1.96
N SER A 71 -15.89 8.04 1.78
CA SER A 71 -14.51 7.65 1.44
C SER A 71 -13.85 6.85 2.58
N ILE A 72 -12.91 5.95 2.27
CA ILE A 72 -12.18 5.16 3.30
C ILE A 72 -11.30 6.06 4.17
N ASP A 73 -11.42 5.87 5.48
CA ASP A 73 -10.55 6.45 6.49
C ASP A 73 -9.27 5.61 6.63
N TRP A 74 -8.32 5.81 5.72
CA TRP A 74 -7.04 5.10 5.66
C TRP A 74 -6.20 5.14 6.95
N PRO A 75 -6.18 6.24 7.72
CA PRO A 75 -5.50 6.27 9.02
C PRO A 75 -6.00 5.18 9.99
N SER A 76 -7.30 4.85 9.96
CA SER A 76 -7.90 3.79 10.78
C SER A 76 -7.85 2.41 10.13
N VAL A 77 -7.30 2.27 8.91
CA VAL A 77 -7.18 0.97 8.24
C VAL A 77 -6.01 0.19 8.84
N GLN A 78 -6.35 -0.82 9.63
CA GLN A 78 -5.39 -1.77 10.22
C GLN A 78 -5.13 -3.02 9.36
N ARG A 79 -6.01 -3.30 8.41
CA ARG A 79 -5.92 -4.48 7.53
C ARG A 79 -6.00 -4.04 6.09
N ILE A 80 -4.94 -4.31 5.34
CA ILE A 80 -4.88 -4.10 3.90
C ILE A 80 -4.70 -5.43 3.17
N LEU A 81 -5.23 -5.48 1.96
CA LEU A 81 -4.96 -6.54 0.99
C LEU A 81 -4.13 -5.94 -0.14
N ILE A 82 -2.96 -6.52 -0.39
CA ILE A 82 -2.15 -6.17 -1.55
C ILE A 82 -2.81 -6.79 -2.78
N GLN A 83 -3.25 -5.95 -3.71
CA GLN A 83 -3.85 -6.40 -4.96
C GLN A 83 -2.79 -6.70 -6.03
N ARG A 84 -1.81 -5.81 -6.17
CA ARG A 84 -0.71 -5.96 -7.14
C ARG A 84 0.46 -5.06 -6.78
N VAL A 85 1.62 -5.40 -7.35
CA VAL A 85 2.82 -4.57 -7.32
C VAL A 85 3.03 -4.01 -8.73
N GLU A 86 3.13 -2.70 -8.84
CA GLU A 86 3.35 -1.97 -10.09
C GLU A 86 4.77 -1.41 -10.11
N LYS A 87 5.41 -1.41 -11.29
CA LYS A 87 6.58 -0.58 -11.54
C LYS A 87 6.09 0.80 -11.96
N ILE A 88 6.62 1.84 -11.32
CA ILE A 88 6.45 3.21 -11.77
C ILE A 88 7.48 3.40 -12.87
N ASP A 89 7.05 3.37 -14.13
CA ASP A 89 7.92 3.78 -15.24
C ASP A 89 8.19 5.28 -15.07
N ALA A 90 9.46 5.67 -15.11
CA ALA A 90 9.89 7.06 -14.92
C ALA A 90 9.73 7.88 -16.20
#